data_AF-A0A6L9J8W9-F1
#
_entry.id   AF-A0A6L9J8W9-F1
#
_cell.length_a   1.000
_cell.length_b   1.000
_cell.length_c   1.000
_cell.angle_alpha   90.00
_cell.angle_beta   90.00
_cell.angle_gamma   90.00
#
_symmetry.space_group_name_H-M   'P 1'
#
loop_
_entity.id
_entity.type
_entity.pdbx_description
1 polymer ?
#
loop_
_entity_poly.entity_id
_entity_poly.type
_entity_poly.pdbx_seq_one_letter_code
_entity_poly.pdbx_strand_id
1 'polypeptide(L)'
;MRSGADAIYPVRLDIVDDDTPLLLIGLNRQEFNAVGLSWETDSSPYDVGPKLVGAKLNTVGDASPGEGGIRILERFSYLPSDEFVLYDEGNFRILVLTTGGFSPDGVTGVRPDMYEQFFRVHVNGADGETVLLEEVVVEYEVAGGTLRVVGLPDLGQSENPDEGIYNADCYQEDRDNYIDIILVGDEEAACNVTFVEIPALEGGYRAFFNPGGPGPEPFEGIRYTAPGLPDMEPVIIALDDPMRVDREAP
;
A
#
# COMPACT_ATOMS: atom_id res chain seq x y z
N MET A 1 -14.68 3.26 -21.58
CA MET A 1 -13.59 3.15 -22.56
C MET A 1 -13.73 1.82 -23.29
N ARG A 2 -13.25 1.70 -24.53
CA ARG A 2 -13.29 0.44 -25.29
C ARG A 2 -11.98 -0.30 -25.05
N SER A 3 -12.05 -1.60 -24.76
CA SER A 3 -10.89 -2.51 -24.82
C SER A 3 -10.63 -2.95 -26.27
N GLY A 4 -9.37 -3.29 -26.61
CA GLY A 4 -8.97 -3.78 -27.93
C GLY A 4 -8.03 -2.85 -28.70
N ALA A 5 -7.67 -3.22 -29.93
CA ALA A 5 -6.65 -2.54 -30.76
C ALA A 5 -6.97 -1.06 -31.08
N ASP A 6 -8.24 -0.65 -30.94
CA ASP A 6 -8.70 0.73 -31.17
C ASP A 6 -8.80 1.55 -29.87
N ALA A 7 -8.31 1.05 -28.73
CA ALA A 7 -8.29 1.77 -27.48
C ALA A 7 -7.35 2.99 -27.58
N ILE A 8 -7.85 4.17 -27.18
CA ILE A 8 -7.07 5.41 -27.13
C ILE A 8 -6.71 5.67 -25.67
N TYR A 9 -5.42 5.70 -25.36
CA TYR A 9 -4.89 6.00 -24.03
C TYR A 9 -3.55 6.75 -24.14
N PRO A 10 -3.15 7.50 -23.10
CA PRO A 10 -1.85 8.15 -23.07
C PRO A 10 -0.73 7.10 -23.12
N VAL A 11 0.17 7.24 -24.09
CA VAL A 11 1.36 6.38 -24.25
C VAL A 11 2.65 7.07 -23.80
N ARG A 12 2.58 8.36 -23.52
CA ARG A 12 3.70 9.17 -23.09
C ARG A 12 3.23 10.36 -22.25
N LEU A 13 3.98 10.65 -21.19
CA LEU A 13 3.87 11.85 -20.38
C LEU A 13 5.26 12.47 -20.24
N ASP A 14 5.37 13.77 -20.46
CA ASP A 14 6.60 14.53 -20.31
C ASP A 14 6.40 15.63 -19.26
N ILE A 15 7.37 15.80 -18.37
CA ILE A 15 7.44 16.96 -17.49
C ILE A 15 8.25 18.02 -18.24
N VAL A 16 7.54 19.04 -18.73
CA VAL A 16 8.10 20.10 -19.57
C VAL A 16 8.42 21.35 -18.76
N ASP A 17 9.32 22.16 -19.29
CA ASP A 17 9.66 23.46 -18.72
C ASP A 17 8.52 24.46 -18.93
N ASP A 18 8.14 25.18 -17.88
CA ASP A 18 7.18 26.29 -17.91
C ASP A 18 7.55 27.36 -16.86
N ASP A 19 6.71 28.38 -16.69
CA ASP A 19 6.97 29.48 -15.74
C ASP A 19 6.94 29.02 -14.26
N THR A 20 6.51 27.79 -13.98
CA THR A 20 6.35 27.17 -12.65
C THR A 20 6.77 25.68 -12.68
N PRO A 21 8.05 25.37 -12.92
CA PRO A 21 8.49 23.99 -13.15
C PRO A 21 8.21 23.11 -11.92
N LEU A 22 7.84 21.85 -12.16
CA LEU A 22 7.62 20.90 -11.08
C LEU A 22 8.93 20.62 -10.34
N LEU A 23 8.92 20.83 -9.02
CA LEU A 23 10.03 20.52 -8.13
C LEU A 23 9.68 19.31 -7.26
N LEU A 24 10.57 18.34 -7.21
CA LEU A 24 10.53 17.25 -6.24
C LEU A 24 11.40 17.64 -5.04
N ILE A 25 10.99 17.23 -3.84
CA ILE A 25 11.77 17.43 -2.62
C ILE A 25 12.41 16.10 -2.24
N GLY A 26 13.73 16.02 -2.38
CA GLY A 26 14.53 14.86 -1.97
C GLY A 26 15.02 14.96 -0.52
N LEU A 27 15.91 14.04 -0.17
CA LEU A 27 16.60 14.02 1.13
C LEU A 27 17.24 15.39 1.44
N ASN A 28 17.26 15.76 2.72
CA ASN A 28 17.79 17.04 3.19
C ASN A 28 17.13 18.29 2.55
N ARG A 29 15.87 18.18 2.13
CA ARG A 29 15.10 19.25 1.47
C ARG A 29 15.71 19.72 0.15
N GLN A 30 16.50 18.86 -0.50
CA GLN A 30 17.08 19.20 -1.79
C GLN A 30 15.98 19.25 -2.84
N GLU A 31 15.78 20.42 -3.45
CA GLU A 31 14.91 20.59 -4.60
C GLU A 31 15.55 19.93 -5.83
N PHE A 32 14.77 19.12 -6.51
CA PHE A 32 15.11 18.51 -7.78
C PHE A 32 14.12 18.99 -8.84
N ASN A 33 14.63 19.66 -9.87
CA ASN A 33 13.80 20.07 -11.00
C ASN A 33 13.41 18.83 -11.82
N ALA A 34 12.12 18.54 -11.88
CA ALA A 34 11.57 17.37 -12.55
C ALA A 34 11.50 17.51 -14.08
N VAL A 35 11.80 18.69 -14.63
CA VAL A 35 11.83 18.93 -16.08
C VAL A 35 12.76 17.94 -16.77
N GLY A 36 12.25 17.31 -17.82
CA GLY A 36 12.96 16.28 -18.58
C GLY A 36 12.72 14.85 -18.09
N LEU A 37 12.04 14.66 -16.95
CA LEU A 37 11.48 13.35 -16.62
C LEU A 37 10.32 13.03 -17.57
N SER A 38 10.24 11.77 -17.98
CA SER A 38 9.20 11.27 -18.87
C SER A 38 8.78 9.86 -18.47
N TRP A 39 7.56 9.51 -18.81
CA TRP A 39 7.01 8.17 -18.71
C TRP A 39 6.48 7.75 -20.07
N GLU A 40 6.72 6.49 -20.47
CA GLU A 40 6.19 5.89 -21.70
C GLU A 40 5.57 4.53 -21.38
N THR A 41 4.51 4.15 -22.11
CA THR A 41 3.86 2.84 -22.03
C THR A 41 3.34 2.39 -23.39
N ASP A 42 3.35 1.09 -23.62
CA ASP A 42 2.68 0.40 -24.72
C ASP A 42 1.46 -0.43 -24.25
N SER A 43 1.09 -0.27 -22.98
CA SER A 43 0.03 -1.03 -22.32
C SER A 43 -0.96 -0.12 -21.59
N SER A 44 -2.19 -0.60 -21.45
CA SER A 44 -3.26 0.06 -20.72
C SER A 44 -3.69 -0.76 -19.50
N PRO A 45 -4.53 -0.19 -18.61
CA PRO A 45 -5.14 -0.96 -17.52
C PRO A 45 -6.00 -2.16 -17.97
N TYR A 46 -6.36 -2.24 -19.25
CA TYR A 46 -7.00 -3.42 -19.83
C TYR A 46 -6.02 -4.57 -20.07
N ASP A 47 -4.73 -4.26 -20.19
CA ASP A 47 -3.67 -5.22 -20.54
C ASP A 47 -2.93 -5.69 -19.29
N VAL A 48 -2.62 -4.76 -18.38
CA VAL A 48 -1.85 -5.01 -17.15
C VAL A 48 -2.57 -4.41 -15.94
N GLY A 49 -2.66 -5.19 -14.86
CA GLY A 49 -3.21 -4.75 -13.59
C GLY A 49 -2.24 -3.86 -12.80
N PRO A 50 -2.61 -3.47 -11.58
CA PRO A 50 -1.73 -2.69 -10.74
C PRO A 50 -0.59 -3.56 -10.19
N LYS A 51 0.51 -2.93 -9.76
CA LYS A 51 1.71 -3.58 -9.21
C LYS A 51 2.33 -2.80 -8.05
N LEU A 52 3.25 -3.44 -7.34
CA LEU A 52 4.08 -2.80 -6.34
C LEU A 52 5.15 -1.93 -7.01
N VAL A 53 5.58 -0.88 -6.30
CA VAL A 53 6.59 0.09 -6.78
C VAL A 53 7.74 0.24 -5.79
N GLY A 54 7.46 0.03 -4.51
CA GLY A 54 8.46 0.08 -3.44
C GLY A 54 7.85 -0.35 -2.11
N ALA A 55 8.68 -0.90 -1.23
CA ALA A 55 8.28 -1.17 0.14
C ALA A 55 9.37 -0.75 1.12
N LYS A 56 8.98 -0.24 2.28
CA LYS A 56 9.91 0.04 3.39
C LYS A 56 9.33 -0.34 4.74
N LEU A 57 10.19 -0.82 5.63
CA LEU A 57 9.85 -1.14 7.01
C LEU A 57 10.28 0.00 7.93
N ASN A 58 9.34 0.58 8.66
CA ASN A 58 9.58 1.61 9.67
C ASN A 58 9.08 1.15 11.05
N THR A 59 9.50 1.86 12.09
CA THR A 59 8.77 1.83 13.36
C THR A 59 7.45 2.58 13.20
N VAL A 60 6.41 2.07 13.88
CA VAL A 60 5.08 2.71 13.94
C VAL A 60 5.20 4.11 14.56
N GLY A 61 5.88 4.23 15.69
CA GLY A 61 6.05 5.50 16.43
C GLY A 61 4.85 5.81 17.34
N ASP A 62 4.66 7.08 17.69
CA ASP A 62 3.60 7.54 18.62
C ASP A 62 2.44 8.28 17.92
N ALA A 63 2.54 8.47 16.60
CA ALA A 63 1.53 9.11 15.74
C ALA A 63 1.82 8.71 14.29
N SER A 64 0.81 8.73 13.41
CA SER A 64 0.96 8.38 11.99
C SER A 64 1.52 9.57 11.19
N PRO A 65 2.83 9.63 10.86
CA PRO A 65 3.43 10.85 10.32
C PRO A 65 3.30 10.85 8.79
N GLY A 66 2.64 11.87 8.25
CA GLY A 66 2.27 11.95 6.84
C GLY A 66 0.76 11.85 6.60
N GLU A 67 0.04 11.33 7.60
CA GLU A 67 -1.42 11.40 7.68
C GLU A 67 -1.85 12.79 8.15
N GLY A 68 -2.65 13.49 7.35
CA GLY A 68 -3.19 14.80 7.69
C GLY A 68 -2.90 15.91 6.67
N GLY A 69 -3.94 16.69 6.38
CA GLY A 69 -3.83 17.92 5.60
C GLY A 69 -3.27 19.09 6.42
N ILE A 70 -3.40 20.31 5.90
CA ILE A 70 -3.05 21.52 6.67
C ILE A 70 -3.85 21.51 7.99
N ARG A 71 -3.20 21.64 9.15
CA ARG A 71 -3.79 21.58 10.54
C ARG A 71 -5.10 22.35 10.80
N ILE A 72 -5.44 23.32 9.94
CA ILE A 72 -6.72 24.05 9.98
C ILE A 72 -7.89 23.22 9.41
N LEU A 73 -7.64 22.32 8.45
CA LEU A 73 -8.61 21.37 7.90
C LEU A 73 -8.76 20.12 8.79
N GLU A 74 -7.72 19.75 9.54
CA GLU A 74 -7.74 18.61 10.48
C GLU A 74 -8.77 18.76 11.61
N ARG A 75 -9.21 19.98 11.93
CA ARG A 75 -10.32 20.23 12.88
C ARG A 75 -11.68 19.70 12.41
N PHE A 76 -11.78 19.28 11.16
CA PHE A 76 -12.93 18.56 10.63
C PHE A 76 -12.67 17.05 10.58
N SER A 77 -11.86 16.51 11.51
CA SER A 77 -11.49 15.09 11.66
C SER A 77 -12.63 14.14 11.26
N TYR A 78 -12.54 13.58 10.06
CA TYR A 78 -13.48 12.58 9.53
C TYR A 78 -12.79 11.29 9.09
N LEU A 79 -11.49 11.11 9.35
CA LEU A 79 -10.72 9.93 8.90
C LEU A 79 -9.70 9.44 9.96
N PRO A 80 -10.13 8.91 11.12
CA PRO A 80 -9.23 8.25 12.04
C PRO A 80 -9.34 6.74 11.86
N SER A 81 -8.68 6.15 10.87
CA SER A 81 -8.40 4.71 10.94
C SER A 81 -6.97 4.41 10.54
N ASP A 82 -6.06 5.06 11.27
CA ASP A 82 -4.69 4.62 11.33
C ASP A 82 -4.55 3.39 12.26
N GLU A 83 -3.32 2.87 12.36
CA GLU A 83 -3.02 1.73 13.22
C GLU A 83 -3.33 1.98 14.69
N PHE A 84 -3.29 3.24 15.16
CA PHE A 84 -3.54 3.59 16.56
C PHE A 84 -5.02 3.55 16.91
N VAL A 85 -5.88 3.64 15.90
CA VAL A 85 -7.33 3.53 16.07
C VAL A 85 -7.82 2.11 15.87
N LEU A 86 -7.21 1.38 14.92
CA LEU A 86 -7.62 0.01 14.59
C LEU A 86 -6.99 -1.05 15.48
N TYR A 87 -5.77 -0.82 15.96
CA TYR A 87 -5.01 -1.80 16.71
C TYR A 87 -4.49 -1.23 18.04
N ASP A 88 -4.65 -2.00 19.11
CA ASP A 88 -4.04 -1.71 20.41
C ASP A 88 -2.55 -2.12 20.46
N GLU A 89 -1.99 -2.57 19.34
CA GLU A 89 -0.63 -3.09 19.19
C GLU A 89 -0.01 -2.76 17.83
N GLY A 90 1.32 -2.64 17.79
CA GLY A 90 2.08 -2.35 16.58
C GLY A 90 3.49 -1.90 16.92
N ASN A 91 4.51 -2.63 16.46
CA ASN A 91 5.91 -2.24 16.63
C ASN A 91 6.48 -1.68 15.33
N PHE A 92 6.14 -2.33 14.21
CA PHE A 92 6.67 -2.01 12.90
C PHE A 92 5.55 -1.90 11.86
N ARG A 93 5.83 -1.14 10.80
CA ARG A 93 4.93 -0.91 9.67
C ARG A 93 5.72 -1.12 8.39
N ILE A 94 5.23 -2.01 7.52
CA ILE A 94 5.68 -2.03 6.13
C ILE A 94 4.77 -1.12 5.33
N LEU A 95 5.31 0.00 4.84
CA LEU A 95 4.64 0.91 3.92
C LEU A 95 4.92 0.45 2.49
N VAL A 96 3.87 0.02 1.79
CA VAL A 96 3.94 -0.50 0.43
C VAL A 96 3.40 0.53 -0.55
N LEU A 97 4.26 1.12 -1.37
CA LEU A 97 3.89 2.00 -2.46
C LEU A 97 3.42 1.17 -3.67
N THR A 98 2.25 1.54 -4.19
CA THR A 98 1.60 0.86 -5.32
C THR A 98 1.51 1.77 -6.54
N THR A 99 1.30 1.17 -7.72
CA THR A 99 0.81 1.94 -8.87
C THR A 99 -0.57 2.48 -8.56
N GLY A 100 -0.80 3.78 -8.80
CA GLY A 100 -2.01 4.48 -8.37
C GLY A 100 -3.30 3.69 -8.63
N GLY A 101 -4.02 3.41 -7.55
CA GLY A 101 -5.27 2.66 -7.53
C GLY A 101 -5.08 1.15 -7.37
N PHE A 102 -5.14 0.70 -6.12
CA PHE A 102 -5.07 -0.70 -5.71
C PHE A 102 -6.37 -1.07 -5.00
N SER A 103 -7.14 -2.00 -5.55
CA SER A 103 -8.42 -2.38 -4.94
C SER A 103 -8.78 -3.84 -5.21
N PRO A 104 -9.60 -4.48 -4.36
CA PRO A 104 -9.99 -5.88 -4.52
C PRO A 104 -10.75 -6.18 -5.82
N ASP A 105 -11.38 -5.16 -6.39
CA ASP A 105 -12.25 -5.28 -7.57
C ASP A 105 -12.30 -4.02 -8.46
N GLY A 106 -11.49 -2.99 -8.20
CA GLY A 106 -11.51 -1.74 -8.98
C GLY A 106 -12.48 -0.68 -8.46
N VAL A 107 -13.25 -0.98 -7.40
CA VAL A 107 -14.31 -0.11 -6.86
C VAL A 107 -14.28 -0.05 -5.33
N THR A 108 -14.07 -1.19 -4.65
CA THR A 108 -14.08 -1.29 -3.18
C THR A 108 -12.71 -1.01 -2.57
N GLY A 109 -12.70 -0.52 -1.31
CA GLY A 109 -11.47 -0.31 -0.55
C GLY A 109 -10.83 -1.61 -0.04
N VAL A 110 -9.54 -1.56 0.30
CA VAL A 110 -8.75 -2.71 0.79
C VAL A 110 -8.87 -2.83 2.31
N ARG A 111 -9.93 -3.50 2.78
CA ARG A 111 -10.26 -3.53 4.21
C ARG A 111 -9.15 -4.09 5.13
N PRO A 112 -9.17 -3.72 6.44
CA PRO A 112 -8.22 -4.21 7.43
C PRO A 112 -8.07 -5.73 7.54
N ASP A 113 -9.17 -6.47 7.28
CA ASP A 113 -9.25 -7.93 7.38
C ASP A 113 -8.76 -8.68 6.12
N MET A 114 -8.24 -7.95 5.12
CA MET A 114 -7.92 -8.53 3.82
C MET A 114 -6.48 -9.02 3.65
N TYR A 115 -5.60 -8.87 4.66
CA TYR A 115 -4.19 -9.27 4.56
C TYR A 115 -4.00 -10.67 3.94
N GLU A 116 -4.61 -11.70 4.54
CA GLU A 116 -4.45 -13.11 4.15
C GLU A 116 -4.99 -13.42 2.74
N GLN A 117 -5.83 -12.53 2.19
CA GLN A 117 -6.37 -12.70 0.83
C GLN A 117 -5.43 -12.17 -0.23
N PHE A 118 -4.48 -11.30 0.11
CA PHE A 118 -3.72 -10.52 -0.88
C PHE A 118 -2.21 -10.54 -0.68
N PHE A 119 -1.74 -10.65 0.56
CA PHE A 119 -0.34 -10.44 0.90
C PHE A 119 0.26 -11.62 1.63
N ARG A 120 1.58 -11.71 1.55
CA ARG A 120 2.43 -12.41 2.51
C ARG A 120 3.77 -11.71 2.65
N VAL A 121 4.36 -11.80 3.84
CA VAL A 121 5.68 -11.20 4.13
C VAL A 121 6.73 -12.30 4.20
N HIS A 122 7.86 -12.10 3.53
CA HIS A 122 8.99 -13.01 3.53
C HIS A 122 10.02 -12.56 4.56
N VAL A 123 10.41 -13.47 5.45
CA VAL A 123 11.36 -13.21 6.52
C VAL A 123 12.41 -14.31 6.53
N ASN A 124 13.66 -13.98 6.81
CA ASN A 124 14.67 -15.02 7.01
C ASN A 124 14.39 -15.77 8.32
N GLY A 125 14.32 -17.10 8.24
CA GLY A 125 14.25 -18.00 9.38
C GLY A 125 15.61 -18.24 10.02
N ALA A 126 15.61 -18.89 11.18
CA ALA A 126 16.81 -19.03 12.02
C ALA A 126 17.93 -19.85 11.35
N ASP A 127 17.59 -20.75 10.43
CA ASP A 127 18.54 -21.61 9.70
C ASP A 127 18.80 -21.10 8.25
N GLY A 128 18.34 -19.88 7.93
CA GLY A 128 18.50 -19.24 6.61
C GLY A 128 17.45 -19.66 5.58
N GLU A 129 16.41 -20.38 6.00
CA GLU A 129 15.19 -20.62 5.23
C GLU A 129 14.35 -19.34 5.10
N THR A 130 13.37 -19.35 4.19
CA THR A 130 12.36 -18.29 4.13
C THR A 130 11.13 -18.72 4.91
N VAL A 131 10.73 -17.91 5.88
CA VAL A 131 9.45 -18.03 6.60
C VAL A 131 8.47 -17.06 5.95
N LEU A 132 7.29 -17.58 5.61
CA LEU A 132 6.20 -16.79 5.05
C LEU A 132 5.21 -16.45 6.17
N LEU A 133 5.06 -15.16 6.48
CA LEU A 133 3.97 -14.69 7.31
C LEU A 133 2.74 -14.59 6.39
N GLU A 134 1.85 -15.58 6.46
CA GLU A 134 0.67 -15.68 5.58
C GLU A 134 -0.63 -15.42 6.35
N GLU A 135 -0.60 -15.58 7.67
CA GLU A 135 -1.76 -15.45 8.56
C GLU A 135 -1.57 -14.28 9.52
N VAL A 136 -2.65 -13.55 9.79
CA VAL A 136 -2.68 -12.56 10.87
C VAL A 136 -2.72 -13.28 12.22
N VAL A 137 -2.32 -12.60 13.28
CA VAL A 137 -2.33 -13.10 14.67
C VAL A 137 -1.54 -14.40 14.96
N VAL A 138 -0.82 -14.97 13.98
CA VAL A 138 0.09 -16.10 14.17
C VAL A 138 1.50 -15.60 14.51
N GLU A 139 2.07 -16.11 15.61
CA GLU A 139 3.48 -15.87 15.96
C GLU A 139 4.39 -16.79 15.16
N TYR A 140 5.29 -16.22 14.37
CA TYR A 140 6.27 -16.95 13.60
C TYR A 140 7.65 -16.80 14.24
N GLU A 141 8.33 -17.93 14.44
CA GLU A 141 9.75 -17.96 14.80
C GLU A 141 10.59 -17.68 13.56
N VAL A 142 11.42 -16.64 13.63
CA VAL A 142 12.29 -16.19 12.54
C VAL A 142 13.69 -15.91 13.07
N ALA A 143 14.64 -15.59 12.20
CA ALA A 143 15.96 -15.16 12.64
C ALA A 143 15.82 -13.90 13.51
N GLY A 144 16.36 -13.94 14.74
CA GLY A 144 16.33 -12.79 15.65
C GLY A 144 15.15 -12.75 16.63
N GLY A 145 14.22 -13.70 16.58
CA GLY A 145 13.10 -13.77 17.55
C GLY A 145 11.77 -14.08 16.88
N THR A 146 10.70 -13.47 17.37
CA THR A 146 9.35 -13.67 16.82
C THR A 146 8.87 -12.47 16.03
N LEU A 147 8.06 -12.73 14.99
CA LEU A 147 7.38 -11.70 14.23
C LEU A 147 5.96 -12.18 13.89
N ARG A 148 5.00 -11.27 13.96
CA ARG A 148 3.58 -11.54 13.72
C ARG A 148 2.94 -10.39 12.97
N VAL A 149 2.08 -10.72 12.02
CA VAL A 149 1.24 -9.74 11.32
C VAL A 149 0.01 -9.44 12.18
N VAL A 150 -0.29 -8.17 12.36
CA VAL A 150 -1.51 -7.70 13.03
C VAL A 150 -2.64 -7.54 11.99
N GLY A 151 -2.33 -6.89 10.87
CA GLY A 151 -3.26 -6.69 9.76
C GLY A 151 -2.89 -5.44 8.93
N LEU A 152 -3.87 -4.93 8.18
CA LEU A 152 -3.73 -3.70 7.39
C LEU A 152 -4.38 -2.54 8.16
N PRO A 153 -3.65 -1.46 8.51
CA PRO A 153 -4.26 -0.27 9.06
C PRO A 153 -4.78 0.54 7.87
N ASP A 154 -6.07 0.43 7.60
CA ASP A 154 -6.67 1.00 6.39
C ASP A 154 -7.21 2.40 6.67
N LEU A 155 -6.85 3.41 5.87
CA LEU A 155 -6.95 4.86 6.14
C LEU A 155 -8.35 5.49 5.98
N GLY A 156 -9.41 4.75 6.25
CA GLY A 156 -10.81 5.20 6.23
C GLY A 156 -11.42 5.72 7.55
N GLN A 157 -12.69 5.41 7.76
CA GLN A 157 -13.41 5.71 9.00
C GLN A 157 -13.37 4.50 9.93
N SER A 158 -13.12 4.73 11.23
CA SER A 158 -13.24 3.68 12.25
C SER A 158 -14.64 3.07 12.21
N GLU A 159 -14.72 1.77 12.47
CA GLU A 159 -16.00 1.11 12.66
C GLU A 159 -16.77 1.78 13.81
N ASN A 160 -17.98 2.25 13.52
CA ASN A 160 -18.88 2.84 14.50
C ASN A 160 -20.28 2.23 14.32
N PRO A 161 -20.52 1.06 14.93
CA PRO A 161 -21.82 0.38 14.84
C PRO A 161 -22.98 1.24 15.35
N ASP A 162 -22.73 2.13 16.30
CA ASP A 162 -23.74 3.03 16.87
C ASP A 162 -24.18 4.12 15.87
N GLU A 163 -23.32 4.45 14.91
CA GLU A 163 -23.61 5.36 13.79
C GLU A 163 -23.91 4.62 12.47
N GLY A 164 -23.97 3.28 12.51
CA GLY A 164 -24.23 2.44 11.34
C GLY A 164 -23.04 2.28 10.40
N ILE A 165 -21.83 2.66 10.85
CA ILE A 165 -20.58 2.48 10.11
C ILE A 165 -20.04 1.09 10.44
N TYR A 166 -20.28 0.14 9.55
CA TYR A 166 -19.75 -1.21 9.65
C TYR A 166 -18.60 -1.39 8.65
N ASN A 167 -17.65 -2.27 9.00
CA ASN A 167 -16.47 -2.60 8.18
C ASN A 167 -16.80 -2.99 6.72
N ALA A 168 -18.02 -3.46 6.43
CA ALA A 168 -18.40 -3.95 5.11
C ALA A 168 -19.12 -2.92 4.20
N ASP A 169 -19.89 -1.98 4.75
CA ASP A 169 -20.87 -1.19 3.97
C ASP A 169 -20.57 0.32 3.94
N CYS A 170 -19.76 0.83 4.88
CA CYS A 170 -19.45 2.26 5.02
C CYS A 170 -17.95 2.56 5.03
N TYR A 171 -17.13 1.54 4.77
CA TYR A 171 -15.69 1.71 4.66
C TYR A 171 -15.34 2.63 3.48
N GLN A 172 -14.67 3.76 3.76
CA GLN A 172 -14.27 4.77 2.78
C GLN A 172 -12.75 4.91 2.78
N GLU A 173 -12.11 4.21 1.86
CA GLU A 173 -10.69 4.36 1.57
C GLU A 173 -10.39 5.80 1.10
N ASP A 174 -9.28 6.37 1.59
CA ASP A 174 -8.87 7.76 1.36
C ASP A 174 -8.19 7.99 0.00
N ARG A 175 -7.97 6.90 -0.76
CA ARG A 175 -7.48 6.84 -2.14
C ARG A 175 -5.99 7.12 -2.27
N ASP A 176 -5.26 6.86 -1.20
CA ASP A 176 -3.81 6.91 -1.23
C ASP A 176 -3.23 5.74 -2.03
N ASN A 177 -1.98 5.91 -2.44
CA ASN A 177 -1.25 4.91 -3.22
C ASN A 177 -0.32 4.07 -2.34
N TYR A 178 -0.56 4.04 -1.03
CA TYR A 178 0.19 3.22 -0.08
C TYR A 178 -0.75 2.25 0.63
N ILE A 179 -0.26 1.04 0.90
CA ILE A 179 -0.92 0.07 1.78
C ILE A 179 0.07 -0.26 2.89
N ASP A 180 -0.40 -0.18 4.12
CA ASP A 180 0.40 -0.50 5.29
C ASP A 180 0.14 -1.92 5.77
N ILE A 181 1.18 -2.55 6.33
CA ILE A 181 1.09 -3.84 7.02
C ILE A 181 1.70 -3.65 8.41
N ILE A 182 0.90 -3.85 9.47
CA ILE A 182 1.37 -3.74 10.85
C ILE A 182 1.93 -5.07 11.34
N LEU A 183 3.10 -4.98 11.98
CA LEU A 183 3.81 -6.10 12.56
C LEU A 183 4.10 -5.85 14.05
N VAL A 184 4.10 -6.92 14.82
CA VAL A 184 4.53 -6.97 16.23
C VAL A 184 5.57 -8.05 16.39
N GLY A 185 6.59 -7.80 17.22
CA GLY A 185 7.67 -8.76 17.44
C GLY A 185 8.98 -8.10 17.88
N ASP A 186 10.07 -8.87 17.76
CA ASP A 186 11.41 -8.41 18.08
C ASP A 186 12.01 -7.55 16.96
N GLU A 187 12.76 -6.51 17.32
CA GLU A 187 13.44 -5.64 16.33
C GLU A 187 14.49 -6.40 15.52
N GLU A 188 15.20 -7.36 16.14
CA GLU A 188 16.14 -8.22 15.45
C GLU A 188 15.43 -9.16 14.46
N ALA A 189 14.21 -9.60 14.78
CA ALA A 189 13.34 -10.33 13.85
C ALA A 189 12.86 -9.45 12.70
N ALA A 190 12.43 -8.22 12.99
CA ALA A 190 11.97 -7.27 11.98
C ALA A 190 13.08 -6.89 10.97
N CYS A 191 14.34 -6.81 11.41
CA CYS A 191 15.51 -6.62 10.54
C CYS A 191 15.71 -7.74 9.50
N ASN A 192 15.07 -8.90 9.68
CA ASN A 192 15.17 -10.04 8.78
C ASN A 192 14.04 -10.10 7.73
N VAL A 193 13.14 -9.11 7.69
CA VAL A 193 12.16 -8.97 6.60
C VAL A 193 12.89 -8.73 5.28
N THR A 194 12.43 -9.39 4.21
CA THR A 194 13.09 -9.35 2.89
C THR A 194 12.16 -8.86 1.78
N PHE A 195 10.94 -9.37 1.70
CA PHE A 195 9.97 -9.04 0.65
C PHE A 195 8.55 -8.93 1.19
N VAL A 196 7.74 -8.09 0.55
CA VAL A 196 6.29 -8.23 0.52
C VAL A 196 5.91 -8.84 -0.81
N GLU A 197 5.07 -9.87 -0.79
CA GLU A 197 4.56 -10.50 -2.00
C GLU A 197 3.06 -10.32 -2.10
N ILE A 198 2.59 -10.06 -3.33
CA ILE A 198 1.22 -10.30 -3.78
C ILE A 198 1.26 -11.57 -4.62
N PRO A 199 0.80 -12.73 -4.10
CA PRO A 199 0.85 -13.97 -4.87
C PRO A 199 -0.14 -13.99 -6.05
N ALA A 200 -1.18 -13.16 -5.98
CA ALA A 200 -2.29 -13.10 -6.93
C ALA A 200 -2.96 -14.48 -7.14
N LEU A 201 -3.69 -14.64 -8.26
CA LEU A 201 -4.63 -15.76 -8.45
C LEU A 201 -4.01 -17.16 -8.40
N GLU A 202 -2.71 -17.32 -8.72
CA GLU A 202 -2.06 -18.64 -8.82
C GLU A 202 -1.90 -19.32 -7.44
N GLY A 203 -1.81 -18.55 -6.36
CA GLY A 203 -1.64 -19.07 -4.99
C GLY A 203 -2.93 -19.35 -4.22
N GLY A 204 -4.10 -19.20 -4.84
CA GLY A 204 -5.39 -19.17 -4.12
C GLY A 204 -5.68 -17.82 -3.45
N TYR A 205 -4.80 -16.84 -3.64
CA TYR A 205 -4.99 -15.45 -3.26
C TYR A 205 -5.88 -14.73 -4.28
N ARG A 206 -6.25 -13.51 -3.95
CA ARG A 206 -6.95 -12.59 -4.83
C ARG A 206 -5.95 -11.67 -5.54
N ALA A 207 -6.34 -11.19 -6.72
CA ALA A 207 -5.61 -10.16 -7.42
C ALA A 207 -6.22 -8.78 -7.13
N PHE A 208 -5.37 -7.76 -7.11
CA PHE A 208 -5.81 -6.37 -7.11
C PHE A 208 -6.17 -5.90 -8.53
N PHE A 209 -6.97 -4.84 -8.62
CA PHE A 209 -7.40 -4.23 -9.86
C PHE A 209 -7.21 -2.71 -9.81
N ASN A 210 -6.91 -2.16 -10.98
CA ASN A 210 -6.91 -0.72 -11.21
C ASN A 210 -8.35 -0.17 -11.08
N PRO A 211 -8.52 1.13 -10.79
CA PRO A 211 -9.83 1.78 -10.73
C PRO A 211 -10.65 1.54 -12.00
N GLY A 212 -11.94 1.24 -11.82
CA GLY A 212 -12.83 0.84 -12.91
C GLY A 212 -12.72 -0.64 -13.29
N GLY A 213 -12.15 -1.46 -12.41
CA GLY A 213 -12.13 -2.93 -12.50
C GLY A 213 -13.51 -3.59 -12.44
N PRO A 214 -13.56 -4.92 -12.25
CA PRO A 214 -14.78 -5.72 -12.39
C PRO A 214 -15.94 -5.30 -11.47
N GLY A 215 -15.63 -4.65 -10.34
CA GLY A 215 -16.57 -4.46 -9.25
C GLY A 215 -16.92 -5.78 -8.56
N PRO A 216 -17.74 -5.71 -7.49
CA PRO A 216 -18.11 -6.90 -6.71
C PRO A 216 -19.00 -7.89 -7.47
N GLU A 217 -19.72 -7.41 -8.49
CA GLU A 217 -20.65 -8.21 -9.31
C GLU A 217 -20.37 -7.98 -10.82
N PRO A 218 -19.30 -8.57 -11.38
CA PRO A 218 -18.96 -8.36 -12.79
C PRO A 218 -19.96 -9.02 -13.74
N PHE A 219 -20.22 -8.38 -14.88
CA PHE A 219 -20.98 -8.99 -15.96
C PHE A 219 -20.15 -10.09 -16.64
N GLU A 220 -20.78 -11.26 -16.84
CA GLU A 220 -20.14 -12.39 -17.52
C GLU A 220 -19.64 -12.01 -18.92
N GLY A 221 -18.39 -12.37 -19.23
CA GLY A 221 -17.76 -12.12 -20.53
C GLY A 221 -17.27 -10.68 -20.74
N ILE A 222 -17.43 -9.78 -19.77
CA ILE A 222 -16.94 -8.41 -19.84
C ILE A 222 -15.59 -8.29 -19.15
N ARG A 223 -14.58 -7.78 -19.88
CA ARG A 223 -13.27 -7.43 -19.33
C ARG A 223 -13.22 -5.95 -18.99
N TYR A 224 -13.01 -5.64 -17.71
CA TYR A 224 -12.98 -4.28 -17.17
C TYR A 224 -11.55 -3.75 -17.08
N THR A 225 -10.74 -4.32 -16.20
CA THR A 225 -9.28 -4.13 -16.15
C THR A 225 -8.63 -5.50 -16.05
N ALA A 226 -7.34 -5.58 -16.35
CA ALA A 226 -6.58 -6.80 -16.09
C ALA A 226 -6.35 -6.94 -14.57
N PRO A 227 -6.40 -8.17 -14.02
CA PRO A 227 -5.94 -8.41 -12.66
C PRO A 227 -4.44 -8.09 -12.55
N GLY A 228 -4.02 -7.64 -11.37
CA GLY A 228 -2.62 -7.58 -10.98
C GLY A 228 -1.98 -8.96 -11.11
N LEU A 229 -0.75 -8.98 -11.62
CA LEU A 229 0.06 -10.19 -11.69
C LEU A 229 0.71 -10.47 -10.33
N PRO A 230 1.21 -11.69 -10.10
CA PRO A 230 2.06 -11.95 -8.95
C PRO A 230 3.23 -10.96 -8.92
N ASP A 231 3.51 -10.40 -7.75
CA ASP A 231 4.54 -9.38 -7.58
C ASP A 231 5.27 -9.57 -6.25
N MET A 232 6.57 -9.31 -6.25
CA MET A 232 7.45 -9.52 -5.11
C MET A 232 8.36 -8.30 -4.97
N GLU A 233 8.03 -7.45 -4.00
CA GLU A 233 8.69 -6.17 -3.79
C GLU A 233 9.69 -6.28 -2.64
N PRO A 234 10.98 -5.97 -2.85
CA PRO A 234 11.96 -5.92 -1.78
C PRO A 234 11.61 -4.86 -0.74
N VAL A 235 11.81 -5.20 0.53
CA VAL A 235 11.56 -4.29 1.66
C VAL A 235 12.87 -3.62 2.07
N ILE A 236 12.89 -2.29 2.03
CA ILE A 236 13.98 -1.50 2.59
C ILE A 236 13.82 -1.42 4.11
N ILE A 237 14.82 -1.86 4.87
CA ILE A 237 14.82 -1.71 6.34
C ILE A 237 15.18 -0.28 6.71
N ALA A 238 14.18 0.49 7.16
CA ALA A 238 14.24 1.91 7.48
C ALA A 238 13.90 2.14 8.98
N LEU A 239 14.48 1.30 9.86
CA LEU A 239 14.29 1.41 11.31
C LEU A 239 15.20 2.50 11.93
N ASP A 240 16.45 2.59 11.48
CA ASP A 240 17.43 3.58 11.96
C ASP A 240 17.29 4.96 11.28
N ASP A 241 17.02 4.96 9.96
CA ASP A 241 16.70 6.15 9.18
C ASP A 241 15.32 5.93 8.56
N PRO A 242 14.27 6.61 9.05
CA PRO A 242 12.91 6.34 8.61
C PRO A 242 12.64 6.78 7.16
N MET A 243 13.59 7.50 6.54
CA MET A 243 13.47 8.04 5.18
C MET A 243 12.14 8.79 5.01
N ARG A 244 11.79 9.62 5.99
CA ARG A 244 10.60 10.46 6.04
C ARG A 244 10.97 11.91 5.71
N VAL A 245 10.09 12.59 4.97
CA VAL A 245 10.23 14.02 4.71
C VAL A 245 9.46 14.78 5.79
N ASP A 246 10.17 15.47 6.67
CA ASP A 246 9.56 16.34 7.68
C ASP A 246 9.44 17.79 7.15
N ARG A 247 8.26 18.39 7.32
CA ARG A 247 7.99 19.80 6.99
C ARG A 247 8.10 20.73 8.21
N GLU A 248 8.24 20.22 9.44
CA GLU A 248 8.22 20.99 10.70
C GLU A 248 9.61 21.26 11.34
N ALA A 249 10.72 20.78 10.79
CA ALA A 249 12.06 21.16 11.29
C ALA A 249 12.54 22.52 10.69
N PRO A 250 13.19 23.39 11.49
CA PRO A 250 13.47 24.80 11.15
C PRO A 250 14.29 25.02 9.87
#